data_AF-A0A0B7IQ09-F1
#
_entry.id   AF-A0A0B7IQ09-F1
#
_cell.length_a   1.000
_cell.length_b   1.000
_cell.length_c   1.000
_cell.angle_alpha   90.00
_cell.angle_beta   90.00
_cell.angle_gamma   90.00
#
_symmetry.space_group_name_H-M   'P 1'
#
loop_
_entity.id
_entity.type
_entity.pdbx_description
1 polymer ?
#
loop_
_entity_poly.entity_id
_entity_poly.type
_entity_poly.pdbx_seq_one_letter_code
_entity_poly.pdbx_strand_id
1 'polypeptide(L)' 'MAKNGVKKLAVITPAFVTDCIETLEEIEMEAGKDFIENGGEVFKMVPCLNDDDSWADAIAVWINQWIDNKA' A
#
# COMPACT_ATOMS: atom_id res chain seq x y z
N MET A 1 -7.92 11.23 -12.79
CA MET A 1 -8.38 9.89 -13.24
C MET A 1 -9.91 9.82 -13.35
N ALA A 2 -10.66 10.11 -12.28
CA ALA A 2 -12.13 10.07 -12.29
C ALA A 2 -12.77 10.93 -13.40
N LYS A 3 -12.35 12.20 -13.53
CA LYS A 3 -12.81 13.10 -14.62
C LYS A 3 -12.51 12.58 -16.04
N ASN A 4 -11.55 11.68 -16.18
CA ASN A 4 -11.17 11.07 -17.46
C ASN A 4 -11.88 9.72 -17.69
N GLY A 5 -12.91 9.40 -16.89
CA GLY A 5 -13.74 8.21 -17.06
C GLY A 5 -13.32 6.98 -16.25
N VAL A 6 -12.24 7.05 -15.46
CA VAL A 6 -11.87 5.93 -14.57
C VAL A 6 -12.89 5.82 -13.44
N LYS A 7 -13.57 4.67 -13.35
CA LYS A 7 -14.63 4.43 -12.36
C LYS A 7 -14.17 3.66 -11.13
N LYS A 8 -13.15 2.81 -11.28
CA LYS A 8 -12.65 1.94 -10.20
C LYS A 8 -11.15 2.11 -10.10
N LEU A 9 -10.66 2.37 -8.89
CA LEU A 9 -9.26 2.60 -8.60
C LEU A 9 -8.84 1.78 -7.38
N ALA A 10 -7.76 1.01 -7.54
CA ALA A 10 -7.05 0.39 -6.44
C ALA A 10 -5.66 1.02 -6.32
N VAL A 11 -5.22 1.33 -5.10
CA VAL A 11 -3.96 2.03 -4.82
C VAL A 11 -3.10 1.19 -3.87
N ILE A 12 -1.81 1.10 -4.18
CA ILE A 12 -0.77 0.51 -3.31
C ILE A 12 0.25 1.60 -2.95
N THR A 13 0.87 1.48 -1.77
CA THR A 13 1.90 2.41 -1.25
C THR A 13 3.23 1.68 -1.06
N PRO A 14 3.95 1.32 -2.13
CA PRO A 14 5.05 0.34 -2.08
C PRO A 14 6.29 0.81 -1.30
N ALA A 15 6.39 2.10 -0.99
CA ALA A 15 7.45 2.65 -0.13
C ALA A 15 7.17 2.45 1.37
N PHE A 16 5.97 2.02 1.74
CA PHE A 16 5.54 1.79 3.10
C PHE A 16 5.24 0.31 3.33
N VAL A 17 5.88 -0.27 4.34
CA VAL A 17 5.63 -1.67 4.74
C VAL A 17 4.59 -1.78 5.86
N THR A 18 4.32 -0.69 6.56
CA THR A 18 3.32 -0.58 7.64
C THR A 18 2.40 0.62 7.39
N ASP A 19 1.16 0.51 7.81
CA ASP A 19 0.23 1.63 7.75
C ASP A 19 0.68 2.80 8.66
N CYS A 20 0.50 4.02 8.15
CA CYS A 20 0.83 5.27 8.82
C CYS A 20 -0.19 6.36 8.46
N ILE A 21 0.08 7.61 8.84
CA ILE A 21 -0.83 8.74 8.60
C ILE A 21 -1.02 8.95 7.09
N GLU A 22 0.08 8.94 6.34
CA GLU A 22 0.08 9.15 4.90
C GLU A 22 -0.74 8.08 4.16
N THR A 23 -0.70 6.83 4.62
CA THR A 23 -1.41 5.72 3.96
C THR A 23 -2.90 5.72 4.30
N LEU A 24 -3.27 5.96 5.56
CA LEU A 24 -4.64 5.87 6.05
C LEU A 24 -5.42 7.17 5.83
N GLU A 25 -4.86 8.30 6.25
CA GLU A 25 -5.58 9.58 6.23
C GLU A 25 -5.47 10.24 4.85
N GLU A 26 -4.25 10.44 4.36
CA GLU A 26 -4.05 11.19 3.11
C GLU A 26 -4.46 10.36 1.88
N ILE A 27 -4.13 9.08 1.83
CA ILE A 27 -4.43 8.24 0.65
C ILE A 27 -5.79 7.55 0.75
N GLU A 28 -6.07 6.78 1.81
CA GLU A 28 -7.34 6.03 1.88
C GLU A 28 -8.54 6.97 2.03
N MET A 29 -8.45 7.94 2.94
CA MET A 29 -9.56 8.84 3.24
C MET A 29 -9.62 10.04 2.28
N GLU A 30 -8.62 10.91 2.25
CA GLU A 30 -8.68 12.16 1.49
C GLU A 30 -8.67 11.93 -0.02
N ALA A 31 -7.65 11.25 -0.56
CA ALA A 31 -7.58 10.97 -1.99
C ALA A 31 -8.72 10.05 -2.47
N GLY A 32 -9.18 9.13 -1.61
CA GLY A 32 -10.35 8.30 -1.86
C GLY A 32 -11.63 9.11 -2.00
N LYS A 33 -11.88 10.03 -1.06
CA LYS A 33 -13.00 10.97 -1.12
C LYS A 33 -12.94 11.83 -2.39
N ASP A 34 -11.78 12.41 -2.68
CA ASP A 34 -11.57 13.22 -3.88
C ASP A 34 -11.88 12.42 -5.16
N PHE A 35 -11.49 11.15 -5.22
CA PHE A 35 -11.76 10.30 -6.38
C PHE A 35 -13.27 10.11 -6.60
N ILE A 36 -14.03 9.84 -5.53
CA ILE A 36 -15.49 9.64 -5.60
C ILE A 36 -16.20 10.96 -5.96
N GLU A 37 -15.84 12.07 -5.33
CA GLU A 37 -16.44 13.39 -5.61
C GLU A 37 -16.24 13.83 -7.07
N ASN A 38 -15.15 13.38 -7.71
CA ASN A 38 -14.83 13.70 -9.10
C ASN A 38 -15.40 12.67 -10.10
N GLY A 39 -16.36 11.83 -9.70
CA GLY A 39 -17.10 10.93 -10.59
C GLY A 39 -16.57 9.49 -10.65
N GLY A 40 -15.67 9.13 -9.74
CA GLY A 40 -15.29 7.75 -9.45
C GLY A 40 -16.40 7.01 -8.70
N GLU A 41 -16.39 5.69 -8.76
CA GLU A 41 -17.42 4.83 -8.14
C GLU A 41 -16.84 3.94 -7.06
N VAL A 42 -15.61 3.44 -7.25
CA VAL A 42 -14.93 2.56 -6.30
C VAL A 42 -13.49 3.02 -6.11
N PHE A 43 -13.12 3.25 -4.86
CA PHE A 43 -11.75 3.47 -4.46
C PHE A 43 -11.38 2.42 -3.42
N LYS A 44 -10.22 1.76 -3.58
CA LYS A 44 -9.70 0.82 -2.60
C LYS A 44 -8.22 1.06 -2.38
N MET A 45 -7.86 1.48 -1.17
CA MET A 45 -6.49 1.38 -0.70
C MET A 45 -6.22 -0.09 -0.30
N VAL A 46 -5.12 -0.63 -0.81
CA VAL A 46 -4.63 -1.96 -0.43
C VAL A 46 -3.77 -1.78 0.82
N PRO A 47 -4.10 -2.44 1.94
CA PRO A 47 -3.35 -2.31 3.19
C PRO A 47 -1.86 -2.59 2.99
N CYS A 48 -1.01 -1.96 3.80
CA CYS A 48 0.40 -2.30 3.85
C CYS A 48 0.59 -3.75 4.34
N LEU A 49 1.81 -4.27 4.19
CA LEU A 49 2.14 -5.65 4.58
C LEU A 49 1.95 -5.89 6.08
N ASN A 50 2.18 -4.88 6.92
CA ASN A 50 1.95 -4.91 8.36
C ASN A 50 2.58 -6.15 9.03
N ASP A 51 1.77 -7.01 9.63
CA ASP A 51 2.13 -8.24 10.34
C ASP A 51 1.99 -9.50 9.48
N ASP A 52 1.98 -9.38 8.15
CA ASP A 52 1.93 -10.53 7.24
C ASP A 52 3.13 -11.46 7.45
N ASP A 53 2.84 -12.73 7.74
CA ASP A 53 3.85 -13.75 8.00
C ASP A 53 4.80 -13.95 6.81
N SER A 54 4.30 -13.83 5.57
CA SER A 54 5.14 -14.00 4.37
C SER A 54 6.15 -12.86 4.23
N TRP A 55 5.79 -11.66 4.67
CA TRP A 55 6.71 -10.53 4.74
C TRP A 55 7.79 -10.73 5.82
N ALA A 56 7.39 -11.19 7.02
CA ALA A 56 8.32 -11.50 8.08
C ALA A 56 9.32 -12.61 7.66
N ASP A 57 8.82 -13.66 7.01
CA ASP A 57 9.64 -14.74 6.45
C ASP A 57 10.63 -14.23 5.38
N ALA A 58 10.18 -13.35 4.49
CA ALA A 58 11.05 -12.77 3.46
C ALA A 58 12.22 -11.98 4.08
N ILE A 59 11.95 -11.14 5.08
CA ILE A 59 13.00 -10.42 5.81
C ILE A 59 13.96 -11.39 6.52
N ALA A 60 13.43 -12.42 7.18
CA ALA A 60 14.25 -13.42 7.87
C ALA A 60 15.19 -14.15 6.89
N VAL A 61 14.69 -14.53 5.72
CA VAL A 61 15.51 -15.14 4.65
C VAL A 61 16.62 -14.19 4.21
N TRP A 62 16.33 -12.92 3.94
CA TRP A 62 17.34 -11.95 3.50
C TRP A 62 18.42 -11.71 4.55
N ILE A 63 18.04 -11.63 5.83
CA ILE A 63 19.00 -11.47 6.93
C ILE A 63 19.91 -12.70 7.05
N ASN A 64 19.35 -13.92 7.00
CA ASN A 64 20.14 -15.15 7.08
C ASN A 64 21.11 -15.28 5.89
N GLN A 65 20.64 -14.97 4.67
CA GLN A 65 21.51 -14.91 3.49
C GLN A 65 22.63 -13.88 3.64
N TRP A 66 22.34 -12.71 4.23
CA TRP A 66 23.36 -11.70 4.49
C TRP A 66 24.41 -12.18 5.50
N ILE A 67 23.98 -12.89 6.56
CA ILE A 67 24.90 -13.49 7.55
C ILE A 67 25.80 -14.52 6.87
N ASP A 68 25.24 -15.44 6.09
CA ASP A 68 25.98 -16.50 5.42
C ASP A 68 26.98 -15.95 4.39
N ASN A 69 26.65 -14.87 3.69
CA ASN A 69 27.53 -14.20 2.73
C ASN A 69 28.65 -13.36 3.39
N LYS A 70 28.61 -13.17 4.72
CA LYS A 70 29.64 -12.46 5.49
C LYS A 70 30.60 -13.39 6.23
N ALA A 71 30.30 -14.68 6.29
CA ALA A 71 31.19 -15.73 6.80
C ALA A 71 32.20 -16.16 5.73
#